data_AF-A0A8I1GUM5-F1
#
_entry.id   AF-A0A8I1GUM5-F1
#
_cell.length_a   1.000
_cell.length_b   1.000
_cell.length_c   1.000
_cell.angle_alpha   90.00
_cell.angle_beta   90.00
_cell.angle_gamma   90.00
#
_symmetry.space_group_name_H-M   'P 1'
#
loop_
_entity.id
_entity.type
_entity.pdbx_description
1 polymer ?
#
loop_
_entity_poly.entity_id
_entity_poly.type
_entity_poly.pdbx_seq_one_letter_code
_entity_poly.pdbx_strand_id
1 'polypeptide(L)' 'VTLGGIDNAARSVIADAGYGDFFPHRLGHGLGISVHEYPDVKEGNDSLLKEGMGFTIEPGIYVPNVGGVRIEDDIY' A
#
# COMPACT_ATOMS: atom_id res chain seq x y z
N VAL A 1 5.46 3.32 13.80
CA VAL A 1 4.74 3.84 12.62
C VAL A 1 3.39 3.12 12.56
N THR A 2 2.29 3.81 12.27
CA THR A 2 0.99 3.16 12.04
C THR A 2 0.93 2.60 10.63
N LEU A 3 0.21 1.50 10.40
CA LEU A 3 0.08 0.91 9.06
C LEU A 3 -0.59 1.89 8.08
N GLY A 4 -1.59 2.65 8.53
CA GLY A 4 -2.17 3.72 7.74
C GLY A 4 -1.23 4.90 7.51
N GLY A 5 -0.27 5.13 8.40
CA GLY A 5 0.81 6.09 8.17
C GLY A 5 1.73 5.67 7.01
N ILE A 6 1.93 4.37 6.80
CA ILE A 6 2.70 3.84 5.67
C ILE A 6 1.91 4.02 4.36
N ASP A 7 0.61 3.69 4.33
CA ASP A 7 -0.27 3.95 3.18
C ASP A 7 -0.26 5.44 2.81
N ASN A 8 -0.44 6.31 3.80
CA ASN A 8 -0.46 7.76 3.61
C ASN A 8 0.86 8.29 3.04
N ALA A 9 2.00 7.68 3.35
CA ALA A 9 3.28 8.10 2.79
C ALA A 9 3.32 7.92 1.27
N ALA A 10 2.88 6.77 0.76
CA ALA A 10 2.79 6.53 -0.69
C ALA A 10 1.68 7.37 -1.33
N ARG A 11 0.50 7.41 -0.70
CA ARG A 11 -0.67 8.15 -1.19
C ARG A 11 -0.40 9.64 -1.34
N SER A 12 0.34 10.26 -0.40
CA SER A 12 0.70 11.67 -0.47
C SER A 12 1.59 11.98 -1.66
N VAL A 13 2.62 11.17 -1.91
CA VAL A 13 3.52 11.34 -3.07
C VAL A 13 2.75 11.24 -4.39
N ILE A 14 1.84 10.27 -4.50
CA ILE A 14 1.01 10.08 -5.71
C ILE A 14 0.02 11.23 -5.89
N ALA A 15 -0.60 11.70 -4.81
CA ALA A 15 -1.53 12.83 -4.83
C ALA A 15 -0.84 14.14 -5.21
N ASP A 16 0.33 14.43 -4.61
CA ASP A 16 1.14 15.62 -4.91
C ASP A 16 1.61 15.65 -6.38
N ALA A 17 1.78 14.48 -7.00
CA ALA A 17 2.07 14.32 -8.42
C ALA A 17 0.83 14.46 -9.34
N GLY A 18 -0.37 14.63 -8.77
CA GLY A 18 -1.62 14.78 -9.52
C GLY A 18 -2.30 13.47 -9.93
N TYR A 19 -1.90 12.33 -9.36
CA TYR A 19 -2.43 11.00 -9.70
C TYR A 19 -3.28 10.36 -8.60
N GLY A 20 -3.67 11.12 -7.57
CA GLY A 20 -4.40 10.60 -6.40
C GLY A 20 -5.66 9.79 -6.74
N ASP A 21 -6.48 10.28 -7.68
CA ASP A 21 -7.70 9.60 -8.13
C ASP A 21 -7.44 8.28 -8.88
N PHE A 22 -6.19 8.04 -9.30
CA PHE A 22 -5.78 6.85 -10.05
C PHE A 22 -5.11 5.79 -9.17
N PHE A 23 -5.13 5.94 -7.84
CA PHE A 23 -4.66 4.94 -6.86
C PHE A 23 -5.82 4.39 -6.01
N PRO A 24 -6.60 3.42 -6.55
CA PRO A 24 -7.91 3.06 -5.99
C PRO A 24 -7.88 2.01 -4.88
N HIS A 25 -6.71 1.44 -4.58
CA HIS A 25 -6.58 0.34 -3.63
C HIS A 25 -5.74 0.74 -2.40
N ARG A 26 -5.71 -0.16 -1.42
CA ARG A 26 -4.79 -0.08 -0.27
C ARG A 26 -3.34 -0.22 -0.73
N LEU A 27 -2.38 0.30 0.03
CA LEU A 27 -0.96 0.20 -0.29
C LEU A 27 -0.42 -1.23 -0.31
N GLY A 28 -0.94 -2.13 0.53
CA GLY A 28 -0.46 -3.51 0.56
C GLY A 28 -1.20 -4.40 1.57
N HIS A 29 -0.69 -5.61 1.75
CA HIS A 29 -1.27 -6.61 2.63
C HIS A 29 -0.21 -7.51 3.26
N GLY A 30 -0.56 -8.15 4.37
CA GLY A 30 0.26 -9.19 4.98
C GLY A 30 0.35 -10.42 4.10
N LEU A 31 1.46 -11.14 4.24
CA LEU A 31 1.71 -12.39 3.54
C LEU A 31 2.49 -13.35 4.45
N GLY A 32 2.27 -14.65 4.21
CA GLY A 32 2.86 -15.71 5.01
C GLY A 32 2.47 -17.08 4.46
N ILE A 33 1.68 -17.84 5.22
CA ILE A 33 1.10 -19.09 4.72
C ILE A 33 0.02 -18.78 3.68
N SER A 34 -0.72 -17.68 3.88
CA SER A 34 -1.65 -17.14 2.90
C SER A 34 -0.96 -16.03 2.12
N VAL A 35 -1.29 -15.92 0.83
CA VAL A 35 -0.89 -14.76 0.01
C VAL A 35 -1.51 -13.47 0.56
N HIS A 36 -2.72 -13.55 1.13
CA HIS A 36 -3.38 -12.43 1.79
C HIS A 36 -3.68 -12.79 3.24
N GLU A 37 -3.00 -12.12 4.16
CA GLU A 37 -3.23 -12.19 5.60
C GLU A 37 -3.07 -10.80 6.25
N TYR A 38 -3.24 -10.71 7.57
CA TYR A 38 -2.91 -9.49 8.29
C TYR A 38 -1.38 -9.30 8.33
N PRO A 39 -0.86 -8.06 8.34
CA PRO A 39 -1.58 -6.78 8.49
C PRO A 39 -2.22 -6.21 7.22
N ASP A 40 -3.23 -5.36 7.37
CA ASP A 40 -3.82 -4.58 6.27
C ASP A 40 -3.10 -3.21 6.17
N VAL A 41 -2.31 -2.98 5.12
CA VAL A 41 -1.57 -1.72 4.93
C VAL A 41 -2.44 -0.75 4.15
N LYS A 42 -3.33 -0.05 4.86
CA LYS A 42 -4.31 0.87 4.27
C LYS A 42 -4.50 2.13 5.09
N GLU A 43 -4.97 3.20 4.43
CA GLU A 43 -5.42 4.44 5.08
C GLU A 43 -6.40 4.14 6.24
N GLY A 44 -6.22 4.85 7.35
CA GLY A 44 -7.05 4.72 8.55
C GLY A 44 -6.76 3.49 9.42
N ASN A 45 -5.78 2.64 9.08
CA ASN A 45 -5.35 1.57 9.99
C ASN A 45 -4.39 2.12 11.06
N ASP A 46 -4.92 2.37 12.26
CA ASP A 46 -4.16 2.90 13.41
C ASP A 46 -3.29 1.85 14.13
N SER A 47 -3.30 0.60 13.68
CA SER A 47 -2.43 -0.44 14.26
C SER A 47 -0.95 -0.08 14.05
N LEU A 48 -0.14 -0.29 15.08
CA LEU A 48 1.30 -0.09 15.00
C LEU A 48 1.96 -1.25 14.27
N LEU A 49 2.88 -0.92 13.35
CA LEU A 49 3.85 -1.86 12.80
C LEU A 49 4.65 -2.49 13.95
N LYS A 50 4.80 -3.81 13.91
CA LYS A 50 5.60 -4.58 14.86
C LYS A 50 6.68 -5.34 14.12
N GLU A 51 7.82 -5.50 14.78
CA GLU A 51 8.92 -6.32 14.28
C GLU A 51 8.43 -7.74 13.97
N GLY A 52 8.88 -8.27 12.82
CA GLY A 52 8.53 -9.60 12.35
C GLY A 52 7.22 -9.71 11.56
N MET A 53 6.54 -8.59 11.26
CA MET A 53 5.42 -8.57 10.31
C MET A 53 5.94 -8.64 8.87
N GLY A 54 5.51 -9.64 8.10
CA GLY A 54 5.73 -9.71 6.64
C GLY A 54 4.55 -9.11 5.86
N PHE A 55 4.80 -8.18 4.94
CA PHE A 55 3.77 -7.51 4.14
C PHE A 55 4.31 -6.90 2.85
N THR A 56 3.42 -6.65 1.89
CA THR A 56 3.73 -5.99 0.62
C THR A 56 3.72 -4.47 0.75
N ILE A 57 4.54 -3.80 -0.07
CA ILE A 57 4.40 -2.39 -0.42
C ILE A 57 4.23 -2.31 -1.93
N GLU A 58 3.01 -2.00 -2.38
CA GLU A 58 2.62 -2.16 -3.78
C GLU A 58 1.79 -0.99 -4.35
N PRO A 59 2.28 0.27 -4.29
CA PRO A 59 1.54 1.39 -4.84
C PRO A 59 1.29 1.22 -6.35
N GLY A 60 0.06 1.51 -6.78
CA GLY A 60 -0.37 1.34 -8.17
C GLY A 60 -1.11 2.55 -8.71
N ILE A 61 -0.75 3.01 -9.91
CA ILE A 61 -1.45 4.07 -10.63
C ILE A 61 -2.07 3.48 -11.89
N TYR A 62 -3.38 3.67 -12.08
CA TYR A 62 -4.13 3.13 -13.21
C TYR A 62 -4.94 4.24 -13.88
N VAL A 63 -4.48 4.68 -15.05
CA VAL A 63 -5.13 5.75 -15.82
C VAL A 63 -5.99 5.12 -16.91
N PRO A 64 -7.32 5.33 -16.89
CA PRO A 64 -8.24 4.76 -17.88
C PRO A 64 -7.81 5.07 -19.31
N ASN A 65 -7.86 4.06 -20.18
CA ASN A 65 -7.50 4.14 -21.61
C ASN A 65 -6.03 4.46 -21.91
N VAL A 66 -5.15 4.52 -20.89
CA VAL A 66 -3.70 4.72 -21.06
C VAL A 66 -2.94 3.47 -20.62
N GLY A 67 -3.16 3.02 -19.38
CA GLY A 67 -2.48 1.86 -18.81
C GLY A 67 -2.38 1.94 -17.29
N GLY A 68 -1.61 1.03 -16.70
CA GLY A 68 -1.35 1.04 -15.26
C GLY A 68 0.03 0.48 -14.93
N VAL A 69 0.59 0.98 -13.83
CA VAL A 69 1.88 0.55 -13.30
C VAL A 69 1.72 0.28 -11.81
N ARG A 70 2.26 -0.86 -11.36
CA ARG A 70 2.42 -1.21 -9.95
C ARG A 70 3.81 -1.79 -9.78
N ILE A 71 4.46 -1.43 -8.68
CA ILE A 71 5.74 -2.00 -8.26
C ILE A 71 5.50 -2.53 -6.86
N GLU A 72 5.81 -3.79 -6.63
CA GLU A 72 5.48 -4.54 -5.43
C GLU A 72 6.77 -5.17 -4.89
N ASP A 73 7.07 -4.87 -3.63
CA ASP A 73 8.15 -5.49 -2.86
C ASP A 73 7.59 -6.12 -1.58
N ASP A 74 8.14 -7.28 -1.20
CA ASP A 74 7.87 -7.96 0.06
C ASP A 74 8.84 -7.46 1.15
N ILE A 75 8.31 -6.99 2.27
CA ILE A 75 9.08 -6.41 3.39
C ILE A 75 8.89 -7.26 4.66
N TYR A 76 9.94 -7.36 5.48
CA TYR A 76 9.97 -8.03 6.79
C TYR A 76 10.81 -7.26 7.82
#